data_AF-A0A820S5Z2-F1
#
_entry.id   AF-A0A820S5Z2-F1
#
_cell.length_a   1.000
_cell.length_b   1.000
_cell.length_c   1.000
_cell.angle_alpha   90.00
_cell.angle_beta   90.00
_cell.angle_gamma   90.00
#
_symmetry.space_group_name_H-M   'P 1'
#
loop_
_entity.id
_entity.type
_entity.pdbx_description
1 polymer ?
#
loop_
_entity_poly.entity_id
_entity_poly.type
_entity_poly.pdbx_seq_one_letter_code
_entity_poly.pdbx_strand_id
1 'polypeptide(L)' 'MTDEFNRYYIRIRAILGIDLKTIFDELTEALGPDAPSYPMVKKWVWV' A
#
# COMPACT_ATOMS: atom_id res chain seq x y z
N MET A 1 9.53 -6.25 5.53
CA MET A 1 8.88 -6.77 4.30
C MET A 1 9.63 -6.23 3.10
N THR A 2 9.80 -6.99 2.03
CA THR A 2 10.38 -6.45 0.78
C THR A 2 9.35 -5.51 0.11
N ASP A 3 9.81 -4.46 -0.56
CA ASP A 3 8.95 -3.53 -1.31
C ASP A 3 8.00 -4.23 -2.30
N GLU A 4 8.44 -5.37 -2.82
CA GLU A 4 7.66 -6.23 -3.70
C GLU A 4 6.40 -6.80 -3.01
N PHE A 5 6.51 -7.23 -1.76
CA PHE A 5 5.36 -7.70 -0.98
C PHE A 5 4.33 -6.57 -0.79
N ASN A 6 4.80 -5.39 -0.37
CA ASN A 6 3.93 -4.23 -0.16
C ASN A 6 3.23 -3.81 -1.46
N ARG A 7 3.95 -3.82 -2.59
CA ARG A 7 3.37 -3.56 -3.91
C ARG A 7 2.27 -4.56 -4.28
N TYR A 8 2.48 -5.86 -4.08
CA TYR A 8 1.44 -6.87 -4.35
C TYR A 8 0.23 -6.70 -3.44
N TYR A 9 0.46 -6.48 -2.14
CA TYR A 9 -0.60 -6.21 -1.18
C TYR A 9 -1.45 -5.01 -1.60
N ILE A 10 -0.83 -3.88 -1.92
CA ILE A 10 -1.51 -2.65 -2.37
C ILE A 10 -2.36 -2.92 -3.62
N ARG A 11 -1.80 -3.59 -4.62
CA ARG A 11 -2.51 -3.89 -5.88
C ARG A 11 -3.73 -4.79 -5.67
N ILE A 12 -3.57 -5.89 -4.93
CA ILE A 12 -4.68 -6.82 -4.68
C ILE A 12 -5.83 -6.10 -4.00
N ARG A 13 -5.54 -5.29 -2.98
CA ARG A 13 -6.56 -4.56 -2.23
C ARG A 13 -7.27 -3.50 -3.06
N ALA A 14 -6.52 -2.77 -3.90
CA ALA A 14 -7.10 -1.83 -4.84
C ALA A 14 -8.02 -2.52 -5.87
N ILE A 15 -7.65 -3.70 -6.38
CA ILE A 15 -8.50 -4.52 -7.27
C ILE A 15 -9.79 -4.97 -6.57
N LEU A 16 -9.71 -5.26 -5.27
CA LEU A 16 -10.87 -5.60 -4.44
C LEU A 16 -11.74 -4.39 -4.07
N GLY A 17 -11.40 -3.18 -4.56
CA GLY A 17 -12.18 -1.96 -4.34
C GLY A 17 -11.90 -1.27 -3.01
N ILE A 18 -10.85 -1.67 -2.27
CA ILE A 18 -10.43 -0.98 -1.06
C ILE A 18 -9.79 0.35 -1.44
N ASP A 19 -10.19 1.43 -0.77
CA ASP A 19 -9.68 2.76 -1.08
C ASP A 19 -8.21 2.92 -0.67
N LEU A 20 -7.50 3.77 -1.39
CA LEU A 20 -6.05 3.95 -1.21
C LEU A 20 -5.68 4.54 0.15
N LYS A 21 -6.59 5.31 0.78
CA LYS A 21 -6.35 5.91 2.10
C LYS A 21 -6.38 4.81 3.16
N THR A 22 -7.39 3.94 3.14
CA THR A 22 -7.45 2.76 4.01
C THR A 22 -6.23 1.88 3.82
N ILE A 23 -5.79 1.66 2.57
CA ILE A 23 -4.59 0.87 2.31
C ILE A 23 -3.34 1.49 2.96
N PHE A 24 -3.19 2.80 2.86
CA PHE A 24 -2.09 3.54 3.45
C PHE A 24 -2.13 3.56 4.98
N ASP A 25 -3.30 3.79 5.58
CA ASP A 25 -3.47 3.86 7.03
C ASP A 25 -3.09 2.51 7.67
N GLU A 26 -3.55 1.39 7.11
CA GLU A 26 -3.19 0.05 7.61
C GLU A 26 -1.70 -0.27 7.46
N LEU A 27 -1.07 0.15 6.35
CA LEU A 27 0.37 -0.01 6.17
C LEU A 27 1.16 0.86 7.17
N THR A 28 0.66 2.05 7.46
CA THR A 28 1.25 2.97 8.45
C THR A 28 1.12 2.39 9.86
N GLU A 29 -0.01 1.78 10.19
CA GLU A 29 -0.22 1.11 11.48
C GLU A 29 0.68 -0.12 11.65
N ALA A 30 0.80 -0.95 10.61
CA ALA A 30 1.56 -2.19 10.67
C ALA A 30 3.09 -2.00 10.59
N LEU A 31 3.57 -1.03 9.80
CA LEU A 31 4.99 -0.87 9.48
C LEU A 31 5.60 0.39 10.10
N GLY A 32 4.79 1.32 10.60
CA GLY A 32 5.26 2.56 11.20
C GLY A 32 6.19 3.35 10.25
N PRO A 33 7.43 3.68 10.66
CA PRO A 33 8.38 4.40 9.83
C PRO A 33 8.76 3.72 8.51
N ASP A 34 8.62 2.39 8.44
CA ASP A 34 8.95 1.60 7.25
C ASP A 34 7.78 1.50 6.25
N ALA A 35 6.65 2.15 6.55
CA ALA A 35 5.50 2.17 5.67
C ALA A 35 5.79 2.96 4.39
N PRO A 36 5.32 2.48 3.21
CA PRO A 36 5.43 3.26 1.99
C PRO A 36 4.62 4.56 2.11
N SER A 37 5.19 5.65 1.61
CA SER A 37 4.48 6.93 1.59
C SER A 37 3.19 6.86 0.76
N TYR A 38 2.21 7.69 1.09
CA TYR A 38 0.93 7.72 0.36
C TYR A 38 1.08 7.91 -1.17
N PRO A 39 2.01 8.76 -1.68
CA PRO A 39 2.29 8.82 -3.11
C PRO A 39 2.82 7.49 -3.68
N MET A 40 3.60 6.73 -2.92
CA MET A 40 4.10 5.42 -3.35
C MET A 40 2.97 4.40 -3.44
N VAL A 41 2.05 4.39 -2.47
CA VAL A 41 0.83 3.57 -2.52
C VAL A 41 0.06 3.83 -3.81
N LYS A 42 -0.17 5.10 -4.17
CA LYS A 42 -0.82 5.48 -5.43
C LYS A 42 -0.07 4.99 -6.67
N LYS A 43 1.26 5.11 -6.69
CA LYS A 43 2.09 4.69 -7.82
C LYS A 43 2.01 3.18 -8.03
N TRP A 44 2.11 2.39 -6.97
CA TRP A 44 2.19 0.94 -7.04
C TRP A 44 0.89 0.24 -7.43
N VAL A 45 -0.26 0.91 -7.33
CA VAL A 45 -1.55 0.41 -7.85
C VAL A 45 -1.51 0.27 -9.38
N TRP A 46 -0.89 1.21 -10.08
CA TRP A 46 -0.96 1.32 -11.55
C TRP A 46 0.32 0.90 -12.27
N VAL A 47 1.45 0.85 -11.56
CA VAL A 47 2.75 0.38 -12.08
C VAL A 47 2.86 -1.08 -11.83
#